data_AF-A0A6I3GEQ6-F1
#
_entry.id   AF-A0A6I3GEQ6-F1
#
_cell.length_a   1.000
_cell.length_b   1.000
_cell.length_c   1.000
_cell.angle_alpha   90.00
_cell.angle_beta   90.00
_cell.angle_gamma   90.00
#
_symmetry.space_group_name_H-M   'P 1'
#
loop_
_entity.id
_entity.type
_entity.pdbx_description
1 polymer ?
#
loop_
_entity_poly.entity_id
_entity_poly.type
_entity_poly.pdbx_seq_one_letter_code
_entity_poly.pdbx_strand_id
1 'polypeptide(L)'
;KAASLPTPVGKICDIGGKEVLSYADMMQKFAKLSGLRKRWIIQVPVLSPKLSSLWIGFVTPVPTSLARPLVESLISEVVADPAKSIDPIIAPPPEGFIDVEGAIKLALSRIADRDVITRWSDAAYPTAPWQKAQGDPDWAGEMVLRDRRESKTDATASSLWQAIESIGGESGWYGADWLWYLRGLLDRFVGGVGLRRGRRDPLTLRVGDSLDFWRVEEIERGVRLKLYAEMVLPGKAWLEFTIIESEGRRIVRQEASFSPRGLGGQLYWYFVLPFHVFVFPTMLRNLIRKANRTDYANS
;
A
#
# COMPACT_ATOMS: atom_id res chain seq x y z
N LYS A 1 -0.45 11.42 29.96
CA LYS A 1 0.50 11.82 31.02
C LYS A 1 0.85 13.32 30.96
N ALA A 2 1.20 13.89 29.80
CA ALA A 2 1.42 15.35 29.71
C ALA A 2 0.14 16.17 29.97
N ALA A 3 -0.99 15.77 29.36
CA ALA A 3 -2.30 16.41 29.57
C ALA A 3 -2.89 16.24 30.98
N SER A 4 -2.26 15.42 31.83
CA SER A 4 -2.70 15.14 33.21
C SER A 4 -1.80 15.78 34.26
N LEU A 5 -0.87 16.65 33.85
CA LEU A 5 -0.05 17.40 34.80
C LEU A 5 -0.90 18.45 35.53
N PRO A 6 -0.76 18.59 36.86
CA PRO A 6 -1.55 19.53 37.65
C PRO A 6 -1.22 20.99 37.31
N THR A 7 -0.01 21.25 36.83
CA THR A 7 0.46 22.58 36.40
C THR A 7 1.10 22.47 35.02
N PRO A 8 0.80 23.40 34.08
CA PRO A 8 1.48 23.45 32.78
C PRO A 8 2.99 23.64 32.93
N VAL A 9 3.78 22.88 32.17
CA VAL A 9 5.25 22.97 32.15
C VAL A 9 5.71 23.35 30.75
N GLY A 10 6.39 24.49 30.62
CA GLY A 10 6.98 24.98 29.36
C GLY A 10 8.47 24.69 29.26
N LYS A 11 8.85 23.42 29.03
CA LYS A 11 10.26 22.99 28.95
C LYS A 11 10.49 22.05 27.77
N ILE A 12 11.62 22.19 27.09
CA ILE A 12 12.10 21.22 26.10
C ILE A 12 12.69 20.03 26.86
N CYS A 13 12.13 18.84 26.64
CA CYS A 13 12.58 17.61 27.26
C CYS A 13 12.82 16.55 26.19
N ASP A 14 13.89 15.77 26.37
CA ASP A 14 14.24 14.65 25.51
C ASP A 14 13.60 13.37 26.05
N ILE A 15 13.18 12.51 25.14
CA ILE A 15 12.60 11.19 25.44
C ILE A 15 13.54 10.13 24.88
N GLY A 16 14.35 9.53 25.76
CA GLY A 16 15.32 8.49 25.42
C GLY A 16 14.81 7.08 25.72
N GLY A 17 15.32 6.10 24.97
CA GLY A 17 15.14 4.67 25.27
C GLY A 17 16.26 4.12 26.17
N LYS A 18 16.26 2.79 26.36
CA LYS A 18 17.29 2.08 27.14
C LYS A 18 18.68 2.05 26.49
N GLU A 19 18.73 2.17 25.17
CA GLU A 19 19.95 1.94 24.38
C GLU A 19 20.25 3.14 23.48
N VAL A 20 21.54 3.49 23.38
CA VAL A 20 22.07 4.34 22.30
C VAL A 20 22.72 3.41 21.29
N LEU A 21 22.24 3.46 20.04
CA LEU A 21 22.69 2.56 18.98
C LEU A 21 23.05 3.33 17.73
N SER A 22 24.05 2.85 16.99
CA SER A 22 24.25 3.29 15.62
C SER A 22 23.19 2.68 14.70
N TYR A 23 22.96 3.31 13.55
CA TYR A 23 22.12 2.73 12.50
C TYR A 23 22.65 1.36 12.02
N ALA A 24 23.97 1.17 12.04
CA ALA A 24 24.58 -0.11 11.70
C ALA A 24 24.17 -1.21 12.68
N ASP A 25 24.21 -0.93 13.99
CA ASP A 25 23.78 -1.87 15.02
C ASP A 25 22.29 -2.21 14.89
N MET A 26 21.47 -1.20 14.63
CA MET A 26 20.03 -1.37 14.43
C MET A 26 19.73 -2.27 13.21
N MET A 27 20.44 -2.07 12.09
CA MET A 27 20.32 -2.92 10.90
C MET A 27 20.76 -4.37 11.16
N GLN A 28 21.83 -4.58 11.94
CA GLN A 28 22.29 -5.92 12.29
C GLN A 28 21.31 -6.64 13.23
N LYS A 29 20.80 -5.94 14.25
CA LYS A 29 19.76 -6.47 15.16
C LYS A 29 18.52 -6.88 14.37
N PHE A 30 18.04 -6.02 13.46
CA PHE A 30 16.91 -6.35 12.58
C PHE A 30 17.19 -7.58 11.71
N ALA A 31 18.36 -7.66 11.07
CA ALA A 31 18.71 -8.79 10.21
C ALA A 31 18.72 -10.11 11.00
N LYS A 32 19.31 -10.12 12.19
CA LYS A 32 19.33 -11.28 13.09
C LYS A 32 17.91 -11.71 13.49
N LEU A 33 17.08 -10.77 13.93
CA LEU A 33 15.71 -11.06 14.38
C LEU A 33 14.78 -11.51 13.26
N SER A 34 15.04 -11.04 12.03
CA SER A 34 14.25 -11.41 10.85
C SER A 34 14.76 -12.67 10.13
N GLY A 35 15.75 -13.38 10.69
CA GLY A 35 16.34 -14.57 10.05
C GLY A 35 17.13 -14.29 8.77
N LEU A 36 17.55 -13.04 8.56
CA LEU A 36 18.31 -12.62 7.38
C LEU A 36 19.81 -12.83 7.62
N ARG A 37 20.55 -13.06 6.53
CA ARG A 37 22.02 -13.12 6.59
C ARG A 37 22.59 -11.81 7.15
N LYS A 38 23.67 -11.92 7.93
CA LYS A 38 24.41 -10.78 8.48
C LYS A 38 24.74 -9.78 7.37
N ARG A 39 24.40 -8.51 7.56
CA ARG A 39 24.58 -7.47 6.54
C ARG A 39 26.04 -7.04 6.50
N TRP A 40 26.61 -6.93 5.32
CA TRP A 40 27.95 -6.37 5.16
C TRP A 40 27.80 -4.86 5.05
N ILE A 41 28.39 -4.13 5.99
CA ILE A 41 28.29 -2.67 6.07
C ILE A 41 29.67 -2.11 5.80
N ILE A 42 29.84 -1.42 4.68
CA ILE A 42 31.09 -0.77 4.28
C ILE A 42 30.88 0.73 4.41
N GLN A 43 31.71 1.39 5.22
CA GLN A 43 31.68 2.84 5.36
C GLN A 43 32.35 3.49 4.16
N VAL A 44 31.63 4.37 3.47
CA VAL A 44 32.16 5.16 2.36
C VAL A 44 32.35 6.61 2.80
N PRO A 45 33.46 7.27 2.43
CA PRO A 45 33.83 8.59 2.97
C PRO A 45 32.99 9.74 2.42
N VAL A 46 32.18 9.51 1.38
CA VAL A 46 31.37 10.55 0.74
C VAL A 46 29.90 10.33 1.06
N LEU A 47 29.38 11.12 2.00
CA LEU A 47 27.94 11.24 2.21
C LEU A 47 27.36 12.07 1.07
N SER A 48 26.69 11.42 0.13
CA SER A 48 25.89 12.10 -0.89
C SER A 48 24.41 11.75 -0.70
N PRO A 49 23.68 12.45 0.19
CA PRO A 49 22.27 12.17 0.47
C PRO A 49 21.40 12.22 -0.80
N LYS A 50 21.70 13.15 -1.71
CA LYS A 50 21.01 13.27 -3.00
C LYS A 50 21.18 12.00 -3.85
N LEU A 51 22.41 11.49 -4.00
CA LEU A 51 22.68 10.28 -4.77
C LEU A 51 22.11 9.03 -4.07
N SER A 52 22.23 8.98 -2.74
CA SER A 52 21.75 7.87 -1.91
C SER A 52 20.22 7.75 -1.94
N SER A 53 19.51 8.87 -1.95
CA SER A 53 18.04 8.88 -2.05
C SER A 53 17.54 8.39 -3.41
N LEU A 54 18.23 8.74 -4.50
CA LEU A 54 17.96 8.20 -5.84
C LEU A 54 18.24 6.69 -5.90
N TRP A 55 19.37 6.25 -5.32
CA TRP A 55 19.74 4.84 -5.27
C TRP A 55 18.73 4.00 -4.48
N ILE A 56 18.28 4.48 -3.31
CA ILE A 56 17.24 3.82 -2.52
C ILE A 56 15.93 3.77 -3.30
N GLY A 57 15.53 4.86 -3.96
CA GLY A 57 14.34 4.90 -4.80
C GLY A 57 14.42 3.95 -6.01
N PHE A 58 15.61 3.55 -6.44
CA PHE A 58 15.84 2.57 -7.52
C PHE A 58 15.90 1.12 -7.02
N VAL A 59 16.54 0.86 -5.88
CA VAL A 59 16.72 -0.51 -5.35
C VAL A 59 15.58 -0.96 -4.45
N THR A 60 14.83 -0.04 -3.86
CA THR A 60 13.76 -0.34 -2.90
C THR A 60 12.39 0.15 -3.40
N PRO A 61 11.27 -0.51 -3.03
CA PRO A 61 9.92 -0.08 -3.44
C PRO A 61 9.45 1.22 -2.75
N VAL A 62 10.32 1.89 -1.99
CA VAL A 62 9.99 3.13 -1.28
C VAL A 62 10.07 4.31 -2.26
N PRO A 63 9.03 5.16 -2.38
CA PRO A 63 9.05 6.35 -3.22
C PRO A 63 10.18 7.29 -2.83
N THR A 64 10.84 7.90 -3.81
CA THR A 64 11.94 8.86 -3.59
C THR A 64 11.53 10.04 -2.70
N SER A 65 10.26 10.47 -2.77
CA SER A 65 9.70 11.53 -1.92
C SER A 65 9.71 11.17 -0.43
N LEU A 66 9.63 9.89 -0.09
CA LEU A 66 9.71 9.40 1.29
C LEU A 66 11.15 9.03 1.67
N ALA A 67 11.89 8.42 0.75
CA ALA A 67 13.28 8.03 0.99
C ALA A 67 14.21 9.22 1.23
N ARG A 68 14.02 10.34 0.52
CA ARG A 68 14.91 11.50 0.59
C ARG A 68 14.93 12.18 1.97
N PRO A 69 13.78 12.57 2.57
CA PRO A 69 13.77 13.15 3.92
C PRO A 69 14.35 12.19 4.97
N LEU A 70 14.08 10.89 4.83
CA LEU A 70 14.62 9.87 5.74
C LEU A 70 16.15 9.81 5.69
N VAL A 71 16.74 9.78 4.49
CA VAL A 71 18.21 9.77 4.34
C VAL A 71 18.84 11.07 4.83
N GLU A 72 18.22 12.21 4.53
CA GLU A 72 18.69 13.51 5.01
C GLU A 72 18.67 13.57 6.54
N SER A 73 17.67 12.98 7.21
CA SER A 73 17.61 12.95 8.68
C SER A 73 18.61 11.97 9.31
N LEU A 74 19.16 10.99 8.59
CA LEU A 74 20.18 10.06 9.12
C LEU A 74 21.49 10.77 9.53
N ILE A 75 21.74 11.97 9.01
CA ILE A 75 22.94 12.76 9.33
C ILE A 75 22.83 13.36 10.73
N SER A 76 21.61 13.59 11.22
CA SER A 76 21.37 14.17 12.53
C SER A 76 21.47 13.11 13.62
N GLU A 77 22.33 13.35 14.60
CA GLU A 77 22.40 12.54 15.80
C GLU A 77 21.16 12.77 16.67
N VAL A 78 20.48 11.68 17.04
CA VAL A 78 19.23 11.71 17.83
C VAL A 78 19.45 11.03 19.18
N VAL A 79 20.53 11.40 19.87
CA VAL A 79 20.86 10.91 21.21
C VAL A 79 20.24 11.85 22.24
N ALA A 80 19.43 11.28 23.15
CA ALA A 80 18.78 12.05 24.19
C ALA A 80 19.81 12.58 25.20
N ASP A 81 19.75 13.88 25.50
CA ASP A 81 20.60 14.51 26.50
C ASP A 81 20.09 14.17 27.91
N PRO A 82 20.88 13.51 28.77
CA PRO A 82 20.49 13.22 30.14
C PRO A 82 20.08 14.47 30.94
N ALA A 83 20.67 15.63 30.65
CA ALA A 83 20.31 16.90 31.30
C ALA A 83 18.91 17.41 30.92
N LYS A 84 18.34 16.90 29.82
CA LYS A 84 17.00 17.23 29.31
C LYS A 84 15.99 16.11 29.53
N SER A 85 16.30 15.07 30.31
CA SER A 85 15.37 13.96 30.53
C SER A 85 13.99 14.44 31.03
N ILE A 86 12.94 13.83 30.48
CA ILE A 86 11.55 14.04 30.89
C ILE A 86 11.18 13.31 32.19
N ASP A 87 11.98 12.33 32.62
CA ASP A 87 11.64 11.43 33.74
C ASP A 87 11.27 12.15 35.06
N PRO A 88 11.91 13.28 35.43
CA PRO A 88 11.52 14.03 36.63
C PRO A 88 10.12 14.66 36.55
N ILE A 89 9.60 14.88 35.34
CA ILE A 89 8.27 15.45 35.09
C ILE A 89 7.25 14.34 34.89
N ILE A 90 7.61 13.32 34.11
CA ILE A 90 6.77 12.17 33.81
C ILE A 90 7.57 10.91 34.13
N ALA A 91 7.24 10.28 35.25
CA ALA A 91 7.91 9.07 35.68
C ALA A 91 7.83 7.96 34.59
N PRO A 92 8.93 7.18 34.43
CA PRO A 92 8.97 6.07 33.50
C PRO A 92 7.88 5.03 33.82
N PRO A 93 7.48 4.22 32.84
CA PRO A 93 6.53 3.13 33.08
C PRO A 93 7.07 2.12 34.12
N PRO A 94 6.22 1.56 35.00
CA PRO A 94 6.63 0.58 36.01
C PRO A 94 7.36 -0.64 35.44
N GLU A 95 6.93 -1.12 34.27
CA GLU A 95 7.53 -2.22 33.52
C GLU A 95 8.86 -1.86 32.84
N GLY A 96 9.25 -0.58 32.87
CA GLY A 96 10.42 -0.04 32.18
C GLY A 96 10.24 0.08 30.67
N PHE A 97 11.22 0.67 30.00
CA PHE A 97 11.17 0.81 28.53
C PHE A 97 11.44 -0.53 27.82
N ILE A 98 10.87 -0.69 26.63
CA ILE A 98 11.31 -1.73 25.70
C ILE A 98 12.63 -1.32 25.04
N ASP A 99 13.51 -2.28 24.81
CA ASP A 99 14.73 -2.09 24.04
C ASP A 99 14.45 -2.21 22.53
N VAL A 100 15.44 -1.95 21.68
CA VAL A 100 15.23 -1.96 20.23
C VAL A 100 14.92 -3.37 19.72
N GLU A 101 15.51 -4.40 20.32
CA GLU A 101 15.20 -5.79 19.96
C GLU A 101 13.76 -6.17 20.33
N GLY A 102 13.29 -5.79 21.52
CA GLY A 102 11.91 -5.98 21.96
C GLY A 102 10.92 -5.27 21.05
N ALA A 103 11.21 -4.01 20.67
CA ALA A 103 10.40 -3.26 19.72
C ALA A 103 10.31 -3.94 18.34
N ILE A 104 11.45 -4.43 17.80
CA ILE A 104 11.48 -5.15 16.52
C ILE A 104 10.71 -6.47 16.61
N LYS A 105 10.89 -7.26 17.68
CA LYS A 105 10.15 -8.53 17.88
C LYS A 105 8.65 -8.30 17.95
N LEU A 106 8.21 -7.28 18.69
CA LEU A 106 6.80 -6.92 18.79
C LEU A 106 6.22 -6.52 17.42
N ALA A 107 6.96 -5.74 16.64
CA ALA A 107 6.55 -5.35 15.29
C ALA A 107 6.46 -6.57 14.35
N LEU A 108 7.44 -7.48 14.39
CA LEU A 108 7.43 -8.71 13.59
C LEU A 108 6.27 -9.64 13.99
N SER A 109 5.98 -9.77 15.30
CA SER A 109 4.80 -10.52 15.79
C SER A 109 3.51 -9.95 15.22
N ARG A 110 3.29 -8.64 15.33
CA ARG A 110 2.08 -8.00 14.77
C ARG A 110 1.92 -8.20 13.27
N ILE A 111 3.02 -8.23 12.52
CA ILE A 111 2.99 -8.55 11.09
C ILE A 111 2.56 -10.00 10.87
N ALA A 112 3.13 -10.95 11.64
CA ALA A 112 2.77 -12.36 11.56
C ALA A 112 1.30 -12.61 11.95
N ASP A 113 0.82 -11.91 12.98
CA ASP A 113 -0.54 -11.99 13.50
C ASP A 113 -1.55 -11.18 12.67
N ARG A 114 -1.09 -10.46 11.63
CA ARG A 114 -1.88 -9.55 10.78
C ARG A 114 -2.56 -8.42 11.54
N ASP A 115 -2.08 -8.09 12.74
CA ASP A 115 -2.54 -7.01 13.59
C ASP A 115 -1.79 -5.70 13.33
N VAL A 116 -1.68 -5.33 12.04
CA VAL A 116 -1.09 -4.05 11.63
C VAL A 116 -2.20 -3.03 11.45
N ILE A 117 -2.19 -1.98 12.28
CA ILE A 117 -3.21 -0.92 12.28
C ILE A 117 -2.98 0.06 11.13
N THR A 118 -1.73 0.49 10.90
CA THR A 118 -1.35 1.52 9.91
C THR A 118 -0.07 1.14 9.14
N ARG A 119 0.08 1.61 7.90
CA ARG A 119 1.30 1.48 7.08
C ARG A 119 1.77 2.83 6.52
N TRP A 120 3.06 2.88 6.16
CA TRP A 120 3.65 4.05 5.51
C TRP A 120 2.96 4.41 4.18
N SER A 121 2.42 3.42 3.48
CA SER A 121 1.65 3.57 2.24
C SER A 121 0.31 4.28 2.43
N ASP A 122 -0.20 4.34 3.66
CA ASP A 122 -1.45 5.02 4.01
C ASP A 122 -1.25 6.54 4.00
N ALA A 123 -0.08 6.99 4.46
CA ALA A 123 0.32 8.40 4.48
C ALA A 123 0.77 8.92 3.11
N ALA A 124 1.24 8.04 2.22
CA ALA A 124 1.68 8.39 0.88
C ALA A 124 0.48 8.56 -0.06
N TYR A 125 -0.31 9.60 0.19
CA TYR A 125 -1.41 10.07 -0.64
C TYR A 125 -0.86 11.09 -1.64
N PRO A 126 -0.68 10.74 -2.94
CA PRO A 126 -0.18 11.68 -3.94
C PRO A 126 -1.25 12.69 -4.39
N THR A 127 -2.51 12.52 -3.95
CA THR A 127 -3.67 13.32 -4.37
C THR A 127 -4.41 13.81 -3.15
N ALA A 128 -4.77 15.08 -3.10
CA ALA A 128 -5.51 15.59 -1.96
C ALA A 128 -6.92 14.95 -1.88
N PRO A 129 -7.50 14.74 -0.67
CA PRO A 129 -8.81 14.09 -0.51
C PRO A 129 -9.93 14.69 -1.39
N TRP A 130 -9.88 16.01 -1.61
CA TRP A 130 -10.86 16.72 -2.45
C TRP A 130 -10.73 16.46 -3.95
N GLN A 131 -9.58 16.00 -4.44
CA GLN A 131 -9.38 15.65 -5.86
C GLN A 131 -10.07 14.33 -6.25
N LYS A 132 -10.40 13.49 -5.26
CA LYS A 132 -11.18 12.24 -5.42
C LYS A 132 -12.69 12.46 -5.36
N ALA A 133 -13.14 13.47 -4.63
CA ALA A 133 -14.57 13.79 -4.47
C ALA A 133 -15.23 14.39 -5.73
N GLN A 134 -14.46 14.63 -6.80
CA GLN A 134 -14.98 15.09 -8.09
C GLN A 134 -15.25 13.90 -9.00
N GLY A 135 -16.36 13.22 -8.76
CA GLY A 135 -17.13 12.65 -9.85
C GLY A 135 -18.19 13.68 -10.19
N ASP A 136 -17.96 14.49 -11.21
CA ASP A 136 -19.00 15.41 -11.65
C ASP A 136 -20.23 14.58 -12.07
N PRO A 137 -21.45 15.06 -11.82
CA PRO A 137 -22.65 14.32 -12.19
C PRO A 137 -22.67 13.95 -13.67
N ASP A 138 -23.42 12.90 -14.05
CA ASP A 138 -23.51 12.46 -15.46
C ASP A 138 -23.91 13.58 -16.43
N TRP A 139 -24.61 14.62 -15.96
CA TRP A 139 -25.01 15.78 -16.74
C TRP A 139 -23.90 16.81 -16.99
N ALA A 140 -22.76 16.74 -16.28
CA ALA A 140 -21.65 17.67 -16.44
C ALA A 140 -20.87 17.47 -17.76
N GLY A 141 -21.16 16.39 -18.49
CA GLY A 141 -20.63 16.16 -19.84
C GLY A 141 -19.16 15.72 -19.86
N GLU A 142 -18.58 15.35 -18.71
CA GLU A 142 -17.23 14.79 -18.67
C GLU A 142 -17.21 13.41 -19.35
N MET A 143 -16.29 13.22 -20.30
CA MET A 143 -16.18 11.97 -21.04
C MET A 143 -15.69 10.87 -20.09
N VAL A 144 -16.49 9.83 -19.87
CA VAL A 144 -16.03 8.63 -19.15
C VAL A 144 -16.04 7.44 -20.10
N LEU A 145 -14.86 6.88 -20.32
CA LEU A 145 -14.65 5.68 -21.10
C LEU A 145 -14.78 4.47 -20.19
N ARG A 146 -15.57 3.47 -20.59
CA ARG A 146 -15.84 2.28 -19.78
C ARG A 146 -15.56 1.02 -20.58
N ASP A 147 -14.90 0.06 -19.95
CA ASP A 147 -14.81 -1.33 -20.40
C ASP A 147 -15.47 -2.24 -19.35
N ARG A 148 -16.65 -2.75 -19.68
CA ARG A 148 -17.46 -3.60 -18.80
C ARG A 148 -17.45 -5.04 -19.30
N ARG A 149 -17.11 -5.97 -18.41
CA ARG A 149 -17.11 -7.41 -18.62
C ARG A 149 -17.98 -8.08 -17.58
N GLU A 150 -18.78 -9.05 -17.99
CA GLU A 150 -19.66 -9.81 -17.10
C GLU A 150 -19.54 -11.29 -17.38
N SER A 151 -19.67 -12.08 -16.33
CA SER A 151 -19.71 -13.54 -16.45
C SER A 151 -20.64 -14.13 -15.41
N LYS A 152 -21.45 -15.10 -15.84
CA LYS A 152 -22.34 -15.88 -14.97
C LYS A 152 -21.55 -17.01 -14.33
N THR A 153 -21.81 -17.27 -13.06
CA THR A 153 -21.14 -18.32 -12.29
C THR A 153 -22.08 -18.92 -11.23
N ASP A 154 -21.84 -20.20 -10.94
CA ASP A 154 -22.53 -20.93 -9.87
C ASP A 154 -21.76 -20.87 -8.54
N ALA A 155 -20.56 -20.25 -8.53
CA ALA A 155 -19.77 -20.05 -7.32
C ALA A 155 -20.57 -19.33 -6.23
N THR A 156 -20.28 -19.60 -4.96
CA THR A 156 -20.92 -18.90 -3.84
C THR A 156 -20.45 -17.45 -3.76
N ALA A 157 -21.31 -16.55 -3.27
CA ALA A 157 -20.95 -15.14 -3.07
C ALA A 157 -19.75 -14.99 -2.14
N SER A 158 -19.64 -15.84 -1.11
CA SER A 158 -18.51 -15.87 -0.18
C SER A 158 -17.19 -16.18 -0.88
N SER A 159 -17.14 -17.24 -1.69
CA SER A 159 -15.91 -17.62 -2.41
C SER A 159 -15.53 -16.62 -3.50
N LEU A 160 -16.52 -16.04 -4.18
CA LEU A 160 -16.29 -14.95 -5.13
C LEU A 160 -15.70 -13.72 -4.44
N TRP A 161 -16.28 -13.34 -3.31
CA TRP A 161 -15.82 -12.20 -2.54
C TRP A 161 -14.42 -12.42 -1.97
N GLN A 162 -14.12 -13.61 -1.45
CA GLN A 162 -12.78 -13.98 -1.02
C GLN A 162 -11.76 -13.93 -2.18
N ALA A 163 -12.16 -14.35 -3.39
CA ALA A 163 -11.31 -14.25 -4.57
C ALA A 163 -11.06 -12.77 -4.95
N ILE A 164 -12.07 -11.90 -4.85
CA ILE A 164 -11.96 -10.45 -5.10
C ILE A 164 -11.06 -9.78 -4.05
N GLU A 165 -11.27 -10.00 -2.76
CA GLU A 165 -10.43 -9.39 -1.70
C GLU A 165 -8.97 -9.85 -1.76
N SER A 166 -8.72 -11.05 -2.31
CA SER A 166 -7.36 -11.55 -2.47
C SER A 166 -6.63 -11.06 -3.71
N ILE A 167 -7.27 -10.33 -4.65
CA ILE A 167 -6.63 -9.79 -5.87
C ILE A 167 -5.36 -8.99 -5.52
N GLY A 168 -4.23 -9.29 -6.17
CA GLY A 168 -2.91 -8.65 -6.03
C GLY A 168 -1.98 -9.39 -5.06
N GLY A 169 -0.86 -8.77 -4.68
CA GLY A 169 0.06 -9.35 -3.67
C GLY A 169 0.60 -10.72 -4.10
N GLU A 170 0.59 -11.72 -3.22
CA GLU A 170 1.03 -13.09 -3.55
C GLU A 170 0.05 -13.83 -4.48
N SER A 171 -1.23 -13.43 -4.51
CA SER A 171 -2.23 -14.05 -5.40
C SER A 171 -2.18 -13.52 -6.84
N GLY A 172 -1.46 -12.40 -7.08
CA GLY A 172 -1.42 -11.73 -8.38
C GLY A 172 -2.77 -11.20 -8.85
N TRP A 173 -2.85 -10.74 -10.09
CA TRP A 173 -4.05 -10.15 -10.69
C TRP A 173 -4.87 -11.16 -11.51
N TYR A 174 -4.72 -12.45 -11.20
CA TYR A 174 -5.38 -13.56 -11.91
C TYR A 174 -5.16 -13.54 -13.42
N GLY A 175 -4.02 -13.02 -13.90
CA GLY A 175 -3.71 -13.02 -15.33
C GLY A 175 -2.84 -11.85 -15.74
N ALA A 176 -2.01 -12.10 -16.75
CA ALA A 176 -1.11 -11.11 -17.33
C ALA A 176 -0.26 -10.36 -16.29
N ASP A 177 0.17 -11.05 -15.23
CA ASP A 177 0.97 -10.48 -14.15
C ASP A 177 2.26 -9.82 -14.67
N TRP A 178 2.81 -10.34 -15.76
CA TRP A 178 3.91 -9.71 -16.50
C TRP A 178 3.55 -8.32 -17.07
N LEU A 179 2.37 -8.14 -17.66
CA LEU A 179 1.96 -6.85 -18.23
C LEU A 179 1.76 -5.82 -17.11
N TRP A 180 1.16 -6.26 -15.99
CA TRP A 180 1.08 -5.45 -14.79
C TRP A 180 2.48 -5.11 -14.28
N TYR A 181 3.39 -6.10 -14.23
CA TYR A 181 4.79 -5.93 -13.86
C TYR A 181 5.50 -4.84 -14.67
N LEU A 182 5.42 -4.96 -16.00
CA LEU A 182 5.98 -3.99 -16.93
C LEU A 182 5.36 -2.60 -16.73
N ARG A 183 4.03 -2.53 -16.54
CA ARG A 183 3.34 -1.25 -16.33
C ARG A 183 3.79 -0.54 -15.07
N GLY A 184 3.96 -1.26 -13.96
CA GLY A 184 4.46 -0.66 -12.72
C GLY A 184 5.95 -0.32 -12.77
N LEU A 185 6.74 -1.04 -13.56
CA LEU A 185 8.13 -0.65 -13.83
C LEU A 185 8.19 0.68 -14.59
N LEU A 186 7.40 0.81 -15.67
CA LEU A 186 7.29 2.06 -16.43
C LEU A 186 6.80 3.21 -15.55
N ASP A 187 5.78 2.95 -14.71
CA ASP A 187 5.26 3.94 -13.77
C ASP A 187 6.35 4.54 -12.90
N ARG A 188 7.18 3.67 -12.31
CA ARG A 188 8.30 4.06 -11.45
C ARG A 188 9.34 4.89 -12.20
N PHE A 189 9.61 4.60 -13.47
CA PHE A 189 10.53 5.40 -14.28
C PHE A 189 10.05 6.83 -14.52
N VAL A 190 8.74 7.06 -14.57
CA VAL A 190 8.13 8.40 -14.71
C VAL A 190 7.79 9.06 -13.37
N GLY A 191 8.27 8.49 -12.26
CA GLY A 191 8.07 9.04 -10.90
C GLY A 191 6.75 8.63 -10.23
N GLY A 192 6.05 7.64 -10.78
CA GLY A 192 4.87 7.04 -10.19
C GLY A 192 5.17 6.10 -9.03
N VAL A 193 4.10 5.57 -8.43
CA VAL A 193 4.17 4.73 -7.21
C VAL A 193 4.79 3.36 -7.47
N GLY A 194 4.73 2.86 -8.71
CA GLY A 194 5.27 1.58 -9.13
C GLY A 194 4.51 0.36 -8.59
N LEU A 195 5.14 -0.81 -8.69
CA LEU A 195 4.61 -2.08 -8.17
C LEU A 195 5.27 -2.44 -6.84
N ARG A 196 4.45 -2.97 -5.92
CA ARG A 196 4.81 -3.48 -4.60
C ARG A 196 4.93 -2.46 -3.47
N ARG A 197 3.81 -1.77 -3.17
CA ARG A 197 3.61 -1.18 -1.83
C ARG A 197 3.30 -2.22 -0.73
N GLY A 198 3.03 -3.48 -1.09
CA GLY A 198 2.57 -4.50 -0.14
C GLY A 198 1.18 -4.16 0.42
N ARG A 199 0.50 -5.15 1.01
CA ARG A 199 -0.84 -4.99 1.61
C ARG A 199 -0.80 -5.26 3.11
N ARG A 200 -1.73 -4.68 3.85
CA ARG A 200 -1.90 -4.85 5.30
C ARG A 200 -2.16 -6.31 5.68
N ASP A 201 -3.14 -6.91 5.02
CA ASP A 201 -3.57 -8.30 5.20
C ASP A 201 -3.78 -8.96 3.82
N PRO A 202 -3.27 -10.18 3.57
CA PRO A 202 -3.49 -10.92 2.32
C PRO A 202 -4.94 -11.25 1.98
N LEU A 203 -5.82 -11.35 2.98
CA LEU A 203 -7.18 -11.86 2.84
C LEU A 203 -8.25 -10.81 3.12
N THR A 204 -7.92 -9.74 3.86
CA THR A 204 -8.91 -8.72 4.25
C THR A 204 -8.53 -7.32 3.80
N LEU A 205 -9.40 -6.72 2.98
CA LEU A 205 -9.24 -5.33 2.51
C LEU A 205 -10.04 -4.34 3.36
N ARG A 206 -9.52 -3.11 3.43
CA ARG A 206 -10.17 -1.93 4.02
C ARG A 206 -10.05 -0.75 3.08
N VAL A 207 -10.97 0.22 3.22
CA VAL A 207 -10.87 1.51 2.50
C VAL A 207 -9.51 2.14 2.80
N GLY A 208 -8.82 2.58 1.74
CA GLY A 208 -7.48 3.15 1.82
C GLY A 208 -6.34 2.15 1.63
N ASP A 209 -6.57 0.84 1.71
CA ASP A 209 -5.52 -0.16 1.50
C ASP A 209 -4.95 -0.07 0.07
N SER A 210 -3.62 -0.17 -0.05
CA SER A 210 -2.93 -0.20 -1.34
C SER A 210 -2.78 -1.62 -1.89
N LEU A 211 -3.10 -1.79 -3.16
CA LEU A 211 -3.02 -3.01 -3.96
C LEU A 211 -2.13 -2.71 -5.16
N ASP A 212 -0.82 -2.90 -5.01
CA ASP A 212 0.16 -2.47 -6.01
C ASP A 212 0.09 -0.96 -6.29
N PHE A 213 -0.38 -0.57 -7.47
CA PHE A 213 -0.63 0.82 -7.88
C PHE A 213 -2.12 1.19 -7.83
N TRP A 214 -2.95 0.36 -7.23
CA TRP A 214 -4.35 0.64 -6.94
C TRP A 214 -4.54 0.95 -5.46
N ARG A 215 -5.60 1.67 -5.14
CA ARG A 215 -6.05 1.89 -3.76
C ARG A 215 -7.52 1.56 -3.63
N VAL A 216 -7.90 0.88 -2.55
CA VAL A 216 -9.31 0.67 -2.21
C VAL A 216 -9.95 2.03 -1.95
N GLU A 217 -10.87 2.43 -2.82
CA GLU A 217 -11.64 3.66 -2.68
C GLU A 217 -12.96 3.40 -1.94
N GLU A 218 -13.65 2.33 -2.33
CA GLU A 218 -14.93 1.94 -1.76
C GLU A 218 -14.97 0.42 -1.61
N ILE A 219 -15.54 -0.06 -0.50
CA ILE A 219 -15.74 -1.48 -0.25
C ILE A 219 -17.08 -1.70 0.45
N GLU A 220 -17.95 -2.46 -0.21
CA GLU A 220 -19.19 -2.99 0.33
C GLU A 220 -19.06 -4.51 0.32
N ARG A 221 -18.86 -5.11 1.51
CA ARG A 221 -18.46 -6.52 1.61
C ARG A 221 -19.53 -7.44 1.03
N GLY A 222 -19.10 -8.31 0.12
CA GLY A 222 -19.96 -9.26 -0.59
C GLY A 222 -20.66 -8.68 -1.83
N VAL A 223 -20.57 -7.37 -2.05
CA VAL A 223 -21.33 -6.67 -3.10
C VAL A 223 -20.40 -5.97 -4.08
N ARG A 224 -19.56 -5.04 -3.61
CA ARG A 224 -18.80 -4.14 -4.47
C ARG A 224 -17.42 -3.81 -3.92
N LEU A 225 -16.41 -3.84 -4.79
CA LEU A 225 -15.07 -3.32 -4.52
C LEU A 225 -14.70 -2.33 -5.64
N LYS A 226 -14.40 -1.08 -5.27
CA LYS A 226 -13.92 -0.06 -6.19
C LYS A 226 -12.50 0.34 -5.88
N LEU A 227 -11.64 0.25 -6.89
CA LEU A 227 -10.22 0.54 -6.81
C LEU A 227 -9.89 1.78 -7.64
N TYR A 228 -9.15 2.72 -7.07
CA TYR A 228 -8.63 3.90 -7.76
C TYR A 228 -7.18 3.68 -8.18
N ALA A 229 -6.82 4.04 -9.41
CA ALA A 229 -5.44 3.93 -9.90
C ALA A 229 -4.58 5.10 -9.38
N GLU A 230 -3.49 4.80 -8.68
CA GLU A 230 -2.49 5.77 -8.20
C GLU A 230 -1.30 5.96 -9.17
N MET A 231 -1.20 5.14 -10.21
CA MET A 231 -0.16 5.23 -11.24
C MET A 231 -0.29 6.54 -12.03
N VAL A 232 0.81 7.01 -12.63
CA VAL A 232 0.83 8.19 -13.50
C VAL A 232 0.05 7.89 -14.77
N LEU A 233 -1.07 8.57 -14.95
CA LEU A 233 -1.98 8.45 -16.10
C LEU A 233 -2.37 9.84 -16.60
N PRO A 234 -2.61 10.02 -17.92
CA PRO A 234 -3.19 11.23 -18.48
C PRO A 234 -4.72 11.27 -18.23
N GLY A 235 -5.15 11.09 -16.98
CA GLY A 235 -6.54 10.94 -16.58
C GLY A 235 -6.69 10.27 -15.22
N LYS A 236 -7.93 9.98 -14.83
CA LYS A 236 -8.28 9.21 -13.62
C LYS A 236 -8.83 7.85 -14.04
N ALA A 237 -8.40 6.77 -13.38
CA ALA A 237 -8.86 5.42 -13.69
C ALA A 237 -9.38 4.70 -12.44
N TRP A 238 -10.40 3.87 -12.66
CA TRP A 238 -11.01 3.01 -11.65
C TRP A 238 -11.17 1.59 -12.19
N LEU A 239 -11.11 0.63 -11.28
CA LEU A 239 -11.46 -0.76 -11.53
C LEU A 239 -12.45 -1.22 -10.47
N GLU A 240 -13.64 -1.60 -10.91
CA GLU A 240 -14.74 -2.01 -10.04
C GLU A 240 -15.08 -3.49 -10.25
N PHE A 241 -15.29 -4.19 -9.14
CA PHE A 241 -15.86 -5.54 -9.11
C PHE A 241 -17.20 -5.48 -8.39
N THR A 242 -18.26 -5.99 -9.02
CA THR A 242 -19.59 -6.10 -8.41
C THR A 242 -20.10 -7.53 -8.53
N ILE A 243 -20.66 -8.06 -7.46
CA ILE A 243 -21.39 -9.33 -7.46
C ILE A 243 -22.88 -9.00 -7.48
N ILE A 244 -23.59 -9.53 -8.47
CA ILE A 244 -25.03 -9.33 -8.65
C ILE A 244 -25.71 -10.70 -8.62
N GLU A 245 -26.73 -10.84 -7.79
CA GLU A 245 -27.55 -12.05 -7.79
C GLU A 245 -28.72 -11.89 -8.77
N SER A 246 -28.88 -12.85 -9.68
CA SER A 246 -29.92 -12.83 -10.72
C SER A 246 -30.40 -14.24 -11.03
N GLU A 247 -31.70 -14.50 -10.84
CA GLU A 247 -32.38 -15.75 -11.25
C GLU A 247 -31.68 -17.04 -10.75
N GLY A 248 -31.20 -17.03 -9.50
CA GLY A 248 -30.54 -18.19 -8.88
C GLY A 248 -29.08 -18.40 -9.30
N ARG A 249 -28.52 -17.56 -10.17
CA ARG A 249 -27.09 -17.51 -10.51
C ARG A 249 -26.47 -16.19 -10.06
N ARG A 250 -25.15 -16.17 -9.91
CA ARG A 250 -24.41 -14.93 -9.64
C ARG A 250 -23.75 -14.43 -10.91
N ILE A 251 -23.77 -13.11 -11.09
CA ILE A 251 -23.10 -12.39 -12.15
C ILE A 251 -21.96 -11.62 -11.51
N VAL A 252 -20.74 -11.91 -11.91
CA VAL A 252 -19.58 -11.09 -11.56
C VAL A 252 -19.39 -10.07 -12.66
N ARG A 253 -19.51 -8.80 -12.31
CA ARG A 253 -19.21 -7.65 -13.17
C ARG A 253 -17.83 -7.12 -12.82
N GLN A 254 -17.00 -6.96 -13.84
CA GLN A 254 -15.75 -6.24 -13.80
C GLN A 254 -15.87 -5.02 -14.71
N GLU A 255 -15.62 -3.82 -14.19
CA GLU A 255 -15.70 -2.58 -14.95
C GLU A 255 -14.45 -1.74 -14.76
N ALA A 256 -13.76 -1.43 -15.85
CA ALA A 256 -12.69 -0.44 -15.86
C ALA A 256 -13.26 0.89 -16.39
N SER A 257 -13.22 1.94 -15.56
CA SER A 257 -13.67 3.29 -15.91
C SER A 257 -12.48 4.24 -16.00
N PHE A 258 -12.46 5.11 -17.00
CA PHE A 258 -11.40 6.08 -17.22
C PHE A 258 -11.97 7.44 -17.61
N SER A 259 -11.65 8.48 -16.83
CA SER A 259 -11.86 9.88 -17.20
C SER A 259 -10.55 10.41 -17.83
N PRO A 260 -10.49 10.60 -19.16
CA PRO A 260 -9.31 11.09 -19.86
C PRO A 260 -9.14 12.59 -19.66
N ARG A 261 -7.89 13.03 -19.43
CA ARG A 261 -7.55 14.45 -19.42
C ARG A 261 -7.15 14.91 -20.83
N GLY A 262 -8.06 15.61 -21.50
CA GLY A 262 -7.85 16.15 -22.85
C GLY A 262 -7.59 15.07 -23.91
N LEU A 263 -7.06 15.47 -25.07
CA LEU A 263 -6.82 14.56 -26.20
C LEU A 263 -5.76 13.49 -25.89
N GLY A 264 -4.74 13.83 -25.10
CA GLY A 264 -3.70 12.87 -24.69
C GLY A 264 -4.25 11.70 -23.87
N GLY A 265 -5.22 11.97 -22.99
CA GLY A 265 -5.95 10.93 -22.26
C GLY A 265 -6.75 10.02 -23.19
N GLN A 266 -7.45 10.59 -24.17
CA GLN A 266 -8.24 9.81 -25.12
C GLN A 266 -7.36 8.88 -25.96
N LEU A 267 -6.25 9.40 -26.50
CA LEU A 267 -5.28 8.60 -27.24
C LEU A 267 -4.68 7.48 -26.39
N TYR A 268 -4.37 7.77 -25.12
CA TYR A 268 -3.88 6.77 -24.17
C TYR A 268 -4.87 5.61 -23.98
N TRP A 269 -6.16 5.90 -23.83
CA TRP A 269 -7.19 4.86 -23.72
C TRP A 269 -7.19 3.92 -24.92
N TYR A 270 -7.23 4.48 -26.13
CA TYR A 270 -7.25 3.67 -27.36
C TYR A 270 -5.95 2.88 -27.56
N PHE A 271 -4.81 3.42 -27.13
CA PHE A 271 -3.53 2.70 -27.14
C PHE A 271 -3.54 1.48 -26.21
N VAL A 272 -4.17 1.58 -25.03
CA VAL A 272 -4.19 0.49 -24.04
C VAL A 272 -5.33 -0.51 -24.29
N LEU A 273 -6.36 -0.13 -25.03
CA LEU A 273 -7.54 -0.95 -25.33
C LEU A 273 -7.21 -2.38 -25.83
N PRO A 274 -6.23 -2.62 -26.73
CA PRO A 274 -5.89 -3.98 -27.16
C PRO A 274 -5.43 -4.87 -25.99
N PHE A 275 -4.75 -4.29 -24.99
CA PHE A 275 -4.36 -5.03 -23.79
C PHE A 275 -5.57 -5.32 -22.90
N HIS A 276 -6.53 -4.39 -22.76
CA HIS A 276 -7.76 -4.61 -22.00
C HIS A 276 -8.55 -5.82 -22.52
N VAL A 277 -8.63 -5.97 -23.84
CA VAL A 277 -9.30 -7.10 -24.50
C VAL A 277 -8.71 -8.46 -24.10
N PHE A 278 -7.42 -8.52 -23.75
CA PHE A 278 -6.78 -9.76 -23.30
C PHE A 278 -6.76 -9.91 -21.76
N VAL A 279 -6.44 -8.83 -21.05
CA VAL A 279 -6.19 -8.84 -19.60
C VAL A 279 -7.48 -9.05 -18.82
N PHE A 280 -8.53 -8.26 -19.06
CA PHE A 280 -9.73 -8.31 -18.24
C PHE A 280 -10.52 -9.62 -18.38
N PRO A 281 -10.75 -10.18 -19.59
CA PRO A 281 -11.40 -11.48 -19.71
C PRO A 281 -10.61 -12.61 -19.03
N THR A 282 -9.28 -12.56 -19.10
CA THR A 282 -8.41 -13.54 -18.44
C THR A 282 -8.53 -13.44 -16.93
N MET A 283 -8.48 -12.21 -16.40
CA MET A 283 -8.64 -11.91 -14.98
C MET A 283 -9.98 -12.41 -14.45
N LEU A 284 -11.09 -12.04 -15.09
CA LEU A 284 -12.44 -12.44 -14.68
C LEU A 284 -12.61 -13.96 -14.65
N ARG A 285 -12.13 -14.65 -15.70
CA ARG A 285 -12.20 -16.12 -15.80
C ARG A 285 -11.40 -16.82 -14.70
N ASN A 286 -10.18 -16.36 -14.43
CA ASN A 286 -9.32 -16.97 -13.42
C ASN A 286 -9.79 -16.66 -11.99
N LEU A 287 -10.39 -15.48 -11.77
CA LEU A 287 -11.06 -15.14 -10.51
C LEU A 287 -12.20 -16.12 -10.23
N ILE A 288 -13.08 -16.35 -11.21
CA ILE A 288 -14.18 -17.32 -11.08
C ILE A 288 -13.63 -18.73 -10.85
N ARG A 289 -12.56 -19.11 -11.57
CA ARG A 289 -11.90 -20.42 -11.35
C ARG A 289 -11.38 -20.58 -9.93
N LYS A 290 -10.80 -19.53 -9.33
CA LYS A 290 -10.35 -19.57 -7.93
C LYS A 290 -11.54 -19.73 -6.99
N ALA A 291 -12.61 -18.97 -7.19
CA ALA A 291 -13.82 -19.06 -6.36
C ALA A 291 -14.43 -20.47 -6.40
N ASN A 292 -14.58 -21.06 -7.59
CA ASN A 292 -15.07 -22.44 -7.74
C ASN A 292 -14.19 -23.47 -7.02
N ARG A 293 -12.86 -23.28 -7.03
CA ARG A 293 -11.94 -24.16 -6.29
C ARG A 293 -12.11 -24.04 -4.79
N THR A 294 -12.33 -22.82 -4.29
CA THR A 294 -12.63 -22.58 -2.88
C THR A 294 -13.94 -23.24 -2.47
N ASP A 295 -14.99 -23.14 -3.29
CA ASP A 295 -16.26 -23.82 -3.03
C ASP A 295 -16.09 -25.33 -2.95
N TYR A 296 -15.37 -25.93 -3.90
CA TYR A 296 -15.07 -27.36 -3.90
C TYR A 296 -14.23 -27.81 -2.69
N ALA A 297 -13.34 -26.96 -2.18
CA ALA A 297 -12.56 -27.26 -0.99
C ALA A 297 -13.39 -27.16 0.31
N ASN A 298 -14.49 -26.42 0.29
CA ASN A 298 -15.38 -26.19 1.43
C ASN A 298 -16.62 -27.10 1.46
N SER A 299 -16.87 -27.84 0.38
CA SER A 299 -17.95 -28.85 0.26
C SER A 299 -17.51 -30.22 0.75
#